data_AF-A0A8S9J2C2-F1
#
_entry.id   AF-A0A8S9J2C2-F1
#
_cell.length_a   1.000
_cell.length_b   1.000
_cell.length_c   1.000
_cell.angle_alpha   90.00
_cell.angle_beta   90.00
_cell.angle_gamma   90.00
#
_symmetry.space_group_name_H-M   'P 1'
#
loop_
_entity.id
_entity.type
_entity.pdbx_description
1 polymer ?
#
loop_
_entity_poly.entity_id
_entity_poly.type
_entity_poly.pdbx_seq_one_letter_code
_entity_poly.pdbx_strand_id
1 'polypeptide(L)'
;MIQKRNVDDACYLGDPTVREFQEACSEHHLLKGQGVGGQAFLTNGPCFSPDVSNYKKSEYPHSHHANMFGLHGAVAIRLRCIHTGDADFVLEFFFA
;
A
#
# COMPACT_ATOMS: atom_id res chain seq x y z
N MET A 1 3.63 -9.83 -10.81
CA MET A 1 4.28 -9.14 -9.67
C MET A 1 3.56 -7.81 -9.51
N ILE A 2 3.18 -7.40 -8.30
CA ILE A 2 2.59 -6.08 -8.07
C ILE A 2 3.73 -5.07 -8.12
N GLN A 3 3.80 -4.27 -9.18
CA GLN A 3 4.90 -3.34 -9.39
C GLN A 3 4.57 -2.03 -8.68
N LYS A 4 5.24 -1.76 -7.55
CA LYS A 4 5.20 -0.44 -6.92
C LYS A 4 6.09 0.50 -7.75
N ARG A 5 5.50 1.56 -8.29
CA ARG A 5 6.27 2.66 -8.89
C ARG A 5 6.19 3.84 -7.93
N ASN A 6 7.32 4.22 -7.36
CA ASN A 6 7.44 5.44 -6.56
C ASN A 6 7.18 6.64 -7.47
N VAL A 7 6.17 7.44 -7.13
CA VAL A 7 5.98 8.76 -7.70
C VAL A 7 6.62 9.71 -6.70
N ASP A 8 7.82 10.18 -7.01
CA ASP A 8 8.69 10.97 -6.13
C ASP A 8 8.25 12.43 -5.91
N ASP A 9 7.01 12.78 -6.28
CA ASP A 9 6.55 14.18 -6.40
C ASP A 9 5.19 14.45 -5.71
N ALA A 10 5.00 13.87 -4.52
CA ALA A 10 3.87 14.21 -3.65
C ALA A 10 4.33 15.12 -2.50
N CYS A 11 3.61 16.21 -2.27
CA CYS A 11 3.90 17.32 -1.33
C CYS A 11 4.11 16.92 0.16
N TYR A 12 4.06 15.63 0.49
CA TYR A 12 4.19 15.06 1.84
C TYR A 12 5.56 14.42 2.13
N LEU A 13 6.49 14.35 1.16
CA LEU A 13 7.82 13.74 1.32
C LEU A 13 8.83 14.59 2.12
N GLY A 14 8.44 15.76 2.62
CA GLY A 14 9.27 16.57 3.52
C GLY A 14 9.33 16.04 4.96
N ASP A 15 8.44 15.11 5.32
CA ASP A 15 8.43 14.46 6.63
C ASP A 15 9.32 13.20 6.59
N PRO A 16 10.42 13.17 7.37
CA PRO A 16 11.33 12.02 7.40
C PRO A 16 10.62 10.72 7.83
N THR A 17 9.56 10.80 8.65
CA THR A 17 8.81 9.62 9.10
C THR A 17 8.01 8.96 7.97
N VAL A 18 7.47 9.76 7.05
CA VAL A 18 6.76 9.27 5.85
C VAL A 18 7.72 8.56 4.92
N ARG A 19 8.95 9.07 4.79
CA ARG A 19 9.99 8.44 3.98
C ARG A 19 10.45 7.10 4.57
N GLU A 20 10.67 7.04 5.89
CA GLU A 20 11.01 5.78 6.57
C GLU A 20 9.92 4.72 6.39
N PHE A 21 8.64 5.12 6.50
CA PHE A 21 7.50 4.23 6.24
C PHE A 21 7.46 3.74 4.79
N GLN A 22 7.72 4.63 3.82
CA GLN A 22 7.78 4.29 2.40
C GLN A 22 8.91 3.31 2.09
N GLU A 23 10.10 3.52 2.64
CA GLU A 23 11.26 2.64 2.48
C GLU A 23 10.93 1.24 3.05
N ALA A 24 10.38 1.15 4.26
CA ALA A 24 9.95 -0.12 4.85
C ALA A 24 8.88 -0.85 4.02
N CYS A 25 7.95 -0.11 3.43
CA CYS A 25 6.96 -0.67 2.51
C CYS A 25 7.58 -1.15 1.20
N SER A 26 8.71 -0.59 0.76
CA SER A 26 9.37 -0.97 -0.50
C SER A 26 10.11 -2.31 -0.39
N GLU A 27 10.56 -2.68 0.80
CA GLU A 27 11.24 -3.96 1.05
C GLU A 27 10.30 -5.18 0.92
N HIS A 28 8.99 -4.97 1.12
CA HIS A 28 8.01 -6.05 1.14
C HIS A 28 7.09 -6.02 -0.09
N HIS A 29 7.20 -7.06 -0.91
CA HIS A 29 6.29 -7.27 -2.04
C HIS A 29 4.97 -7.87 -1.53
N LEU A 30 3.85 -7.19 -1.78
CA LEU A 30 2.54 -7.76 -1.49
C LEU A 30 2.19 -8.84 -2.52
N LEU A 31 1.78 -10.01 -2.02
CA LEU A 31 1.15 -11.03 -2.84
C LEU A 31 -0.33 -10.70 -3.07
N LYS A 32 -0.92 -11.31 -4.10
CA LYS A 32 -2.37 -11.20 -4.34
C LYS A 32 -3.14 -11.67 -3.11
N GLY A 33 -4.14 -10.90 -2.69
CA GLY A 33 -4.99 -11.19 -1.54
C GLY A 33 -4.37 -10.84 -0.17
N GLN A 34 -3.15 -10.32 -0.10
CA GLN A 34 -2.57 -9.85 1.17
C GLN A 34 -2.93 -8.40 1.47
N GLY A 35 -3.53 -8.17 2.64
CA GLY A 35 -3.92 -6.85 3.11
C GLY A 35 -4.84 -6.11 2.12
N VAL A 36 -4.94 -4.81 2.31
CA VAL A 36 -5.81 -3.96 1.48
C VAL A 36 -5.27 -3.88 0.04
N GLY A 37 -3.96 -3.68 -0.12
CA GLY A 37 -3.31 -3.60 -1.44
C GLY A 37 -3.40 -4.87 -2.29
N GLY A 38 -3.11 -6.03 -1.69
CA GLY A 38 -3.21 -7.31 -2.38
C GLY A 38 -4.65 -7.69 -2.71
N GLN A 39 -5.61 -7.32 -1.86
CA GLN A 39 -7.04 -7.54 -2.11
C GLN A 39 -7.56 -6.66 -3.25
N ALA A 40 -7.15 -5.40 -3.33
CA ALA A 40 -7.50 -4.52 -4.44
C ALA A 40 -6.95 -5.07 -5.77
N PHE A 41 -5.74 -5.63 -5.76
CA PHE A 41 -5.18 -6.28 -6.93
C PHE A 41 -5.98 -7.52 -7.36
N LEU A 42 -6.43 -8.33 -6.40
CA LEU A 42 -7.14 -9.60 -6.64
C LEU A 42 -8.56 -9.37 -7.15
N THR A 43 -9.29 -8.46 -6.52
CA THR A 43 -10.72 -8.19 -6.81
C THR A 43 -10.93 -7.25 -7.99
N ASN A 44 -9.87 -6.61 -8.48
CA ASN A 44 -9.93 -5.58 -9.51
C ASN A 44 -10.83 -4.39 -9.11
N GLY A 45 -10.84 -4.04 -7.82
CA GLY A 45 -11.62 -2.94 -7.26
C GLY A 45 -10.94 -2.28 -6.06
N PRO A 46 -11.44 -1.12 -5.60
CA PRO A 46 -10.92 -0.46 -4.40
C PRO A 46 -11.22 -1.29 -3.15
N CYS A 47 -10.29 -1.29 -2.19
CA CYS A 47 -10.45 -1.95 -0.89
C CYS A 47 -10.17 -0.96 0.24
N PHE A 48 -10.80 -1.16 1.38
CA PHE A 48 -10.64 -0.31 2.56
C PHE A 48 -10.57 -1.16 3.83
N SER A 49 -9.70 -0.77 4.75
CA SER A 49 -9.73 -1.20 6.14
C SER A 49 -9.76 0.02 7.06
N PRO A 50 -10.72 0.12 7.99
CA PRO A 50 -10.75 1.18 8.98
C PRO A 50 -9.68 1.02 10.05
N ASP A 51 -9.17 -0.19 10.25
CA ASP A 51 -8.15 -0.49 11.25
C ASP A 51 -7.23 -1.63 10.77
N VAL A 52 -6.00 -1.28 10.43
CA VAL A 52 -4.97 -2.20 9.97
C VAL A 52 -4.27 -2.90 11.13
N SER A 53 -4.43 -2.44 12.37
CA SER A 53 -3.78 -3.04 13.54
C SER A 53 -4.23 -4.47 13.81
N ASN A 54 -5.42 -4.84 13.31
CA ASN A 54 -5.99 -6.18 13.43
C ASN A 54 -5.36 -7.23 12.50
N TYR A 55 -4.54 -6.83 11.53
CA TYR A 55 -3.90 -7.76 10.60
C TYR A 55 -2.58 -8.28 11.17
N LYS A 56 -2.36 -9.60 11.04
CA LYS A 56 -1.05 -10.19 11.29
C LYS A 56 -0.08 -9.78 10.19
N LYS A 57 1.22 -9.70 10.52
CA LYS A 57 2.30 -9.40 9.55
C LYS A 57 2.30 -10.36 8.35
N SER A 58 1.88 -11.61 8.53
CA SER A 58 1.74 -12.60 7.44
C SER A 58 0.58 -12.32 6.49
N GLU A 59 -0.47 -11.65 6.97
CA GLU A 59 -1.69 -11.34 6.24
C GLU A 59 -1.59 -9.96 5.58
N TYR A 60 -0.94 -9.01 6.25
CA TYR A 60 -0.68 -7.67 5.74
C TYR A 60 0.70 -7.18 6.20
N PRO A 61 1.77 -7.40 5.42
CA PRO A 61 3.13 -7.01 5.79
C PRO A 61 3.29 -5.52 6.16
N HIS A 62 2.50 -4.63 5.54
CA HIS A 62 2.55 -3.19 5.83
C HIS A 62 1.83 -2.80 7.13
N SER A 63 0.90 -3.61 7.66
CA SER A 63 0.12 -3.23 8.85
C SER A 63 0.98 -2.97 10.07
N HIS A 64 2.06 -3.73 10.21
CA HIS A 64 2.98 -3.59 11.32
C HIS A 64 3.68 -2.23 11.32
N HIS A 65 4.19 -1.81 10.16
CA HIS A 65 4.81 -0.50 10.02
C HIS A 65 3.77 0.61 10.18
N ALA A 66 2.59 0.49 9.55
CA ALA A 66 1.53 1.49 9.66
C ALA A 66 1.17 1.76 11.14
N ASN A 67 1.03 0.71 11.94
CA ASN A 67 0.74 0.84 13.38
C ASN A 67 1.89 1.53 14.15
N MET A 68 3.16 1.23 13.83
CA MET A 68 4.30 1.93 14.46
C MET A 68 4.33 3.43 14.16
N PHE A 69 3.81 3.84 13.00
CA PHE A 69 3.67 5.25 12.61
C PHE A 69 2.31 5.86 13.02
N GLY A 70 1.50 5.16 13.81
CA GLY A 70 0.18 5.65 14.27
C GLY A 70 -0.88 5.71 13.17
N LEU A 71 -0.71 4.97 12.08
CA LEU A 71 -1.65 4.88 10.97
C LEU A 71 -2.54 3.64 11.16
N HIS A 72 -3.85 3.87 11.24
CA HIS A 72 -4.86 2.85 11.48
C HIS A 72 -5.70 2.55 10.24
N GLY A 73 -6.09 3.56 9.46
CA GLY A 73 -6.85 3.35 8.24
C GLY A 73 -5.97 3.02 7.04
N ALA A 74 -6.48 2.20 6.10
CA ALA A 74 -5.86 2.02 4.79
C ALA A 74 -6.88 1.87 3.66
N VAL A 75 -6.63 2.54 2.53
CA VAL A 75 -7.38 2.39 1.27
C VAL A 75 -6.41 1.94 0.19
N ALA A 76 -6.82 0.99 -0.65
CA ALA A 76 -6.04 0.62 -1.83
C ALA A 76 -6.88 0.66 -3.10
N ILE A 77 -6.29 1.14 -4.19
CA ILE A 77 -6.92 1.25 -5.50
C ILE A 77 -6.00 0.65 -6.55
N ARG A 78 -6.54 -0.25 -7.37
CA ARG A 78 -5.84 -0.82 -8.52
C ARG A 78 -5.90 0.15 -9.69
N LEU A 79 -4.76 0.40 -10.30
CA LEU A 79 -4.62 1.24 -11.49
C LEU A 79 -4.05 0.41 -12.63
N ARG A 80 -4.56 0.60 -13.84
CA ARG A 80 -4.00 -0.01 -15.06
C ARG A 80 -3.49 1.08 -15.97
N CYS A 81 -2.25 0.96 -16.41
CA CYS A 81 -1.69 1.90 -17.37
C CYS A 81 -2.24 1.61 -18.77
N ILE A 82 -2.90 2.60 -19.38
CA ILE A 82 -3.44 2.49 -20.75
C ILE A 82 -2.35 2.58 -21.83
N HIS A 83 -1.15 3.07 -21.49
CA HIS A 83 -0.04 3.27 -22.44
C HIS A 83 0.92 2.08 -22.51
N THR A 84 1.05 1.30 -21.43
CA THR A 84 1.97 0.15 -21.35
C THR A 84 1.26 -1.20 -21.38
N GLY A 85 -0.06 -1.21 -21.59
CA GLY A 85 -0.89 -2.38 -21.92
C GLY A 85 -1.14 -3.36 -20.77
N ASP A 86 -0.10 -3.79 -20.06
CA ASP A 86 -0.14 -4.96 -19.17
C ASP A 86 0.38 -4.70 -17.75
N ALA A 87 0.80 -3.47 -17.44
CA ALA A 87 1.26 -3.13 -16.11
C ALA A 87 0.09 -2.70 -15.22
N ASP A 88 -0.18 -3.52 -14.21
CA ASP A 88 -1.13 -3.21 -13.14
C ASP A 88 -0.38 -2.71 -11.89
N PHE A 89 -0.86 -1.60 -11.34
CA PHE A 89 -0.33 -0.91 -10.18
C PHE A 89 -1.36 -0.95 -9.06
N VAL A 90 -0.90 -0.81 -7.81
CA VAL A 90 -1.76 -0.59 -6.65
C VAL A 90 -1.25 0.66 -5.96
N LEU A 91 -2.17 1.61 -5.74
CA LEU A 91 -1.93 2.78 -4.92
C LEU A 91 -2.56 2.53 -3.55
N GLU A 92 -1.76 2.61 -2.48
CA GLU A 92 -2.23 2.49 -1.09
C GLU A 92 -2.12 3.85 -0.39
N PHE A 93 -3.15 4.21 0.37
CA PHE A 93 -3.22 5.37 1.24
C PHE A 93 -3.40 4.89 2.68
N PHE A 94 -2.73 5.56 3.62
CA PHE A 94 -2.82 5.27 5.05
C PHE A 94 -3.23 6.52 5.83
N PHE A 95 -4.02 6.35 6.89
CA PHE A 95 -4.61 7.43 7.67
C PHE A 95 -4.50 7.12 9.16
N ALA A 96 -4.29 8.14 10.00
CA ALA A 96 -4.34 8.03 11.45
C ALA A 96 -5.79 7.90 11.97
#